data_AF-A0A5U9VN95-F1
#
_entry.id   AF-A0A5U9VN95-F1
#
_cell.length_a   1.000
_cell.length_b   1.000
_cell.length_c   1.000
_cell.angle_alpha   90.00
_cell.angle_beta   90.00
_cell.angle_gamma   90.00
#
_symmetry.space_group_name_H-M   'P 1'
#
loop_
_entity.id
_entity.type
_entity.pdbx_description
1 polymer ?
#
loop_
_entity_poly.entity_id
_entity_poly.type
_entity_poly.pdbx_seq_one_letter_code
_entity_poly.pdbx_strand_id
1 'polypeptide(L)' 'LRALDFGPIDELRKKHGELAAVAPLPRAHFTKPNIVIKPNANSRPTGDTTGYLANPKEV' A
#
# COMPACT_ATOMS: atom_id res chain seq x y z
N LEU A 1 -10.57 -2.48 -16.92
CA LEU A 1 -9.82 -3.04 -15.77
C LEU A 1 -10.29 -2.31 -14.52
N ARG A 2 -10.63 -3.01 -13.42
CA ARG A 2 -11.03 -2.39 -12.15
C ARG A 2 -9.81 -2.38 -11.20
N ALA A 3 -9.60 -1.25 -10.53
CA ALA A 3 -8.47 -1.07 -9.61
C ALA A 3 -8.78 -1.49 -8.17
N LEU A 4 -10.07 -1.66 -7.84
CA LEU A 4 -10.55 -2.01 -6.50
C LEU A 4 -11.38 -3.28 -6.59
N ASP A 5 -10.99 -4.26 -5.79
CA ASP A 5 -11.74 -5.48 -5.50
C ASP A 5 -12.05 -5.49 -3.99
N PHE A 6 -13.24 -5.97 -3.61
CA PHE A 6 -13.69 -6.03 -2.21
C PHE A 6 -14.11 -7.44 -1.87
N GLY A 7 -13.78 -7.88 -0.65
CA GLY A 7 -14.10 -9.22 -0.16
C GLY A 7 -13.28 -9.61 1.07
N PRO A 8 -13.36 -10.88 1.51
CA PRO A 8 -12.55 -11.41 2.60
C PRO A 8 -11.05 -11.28 2.31
N ILE A 9 -10.26 -10.88 3.32
CA ILE A 9 -8.84 -10.56 3.12
C ILE A 9 -8.01 -11.76 2.69
N ASP A 10 -8.31 -12.96 3.18
CA ASP A 10 -7.57 -14.16 2.83
C ASP A 10 -7.72 -14.51 1.34
N GLU A 11 -8.91 -14.28 0.79
CA GLU A 11 -9.18 -14.47 -0.64
C GLU A 11 -8.45 -13.41 -1.49
N LEU A 12 -8.48 -12.15 -1.04
CA LEU A 12 -7.76 -11.05 -1.69
C LEU A 12 -6.25 -11.31 -1.67
N ARG A 13 -5.71 -11.82 -0.56
CA ARG A 13 -4.28 -12.15 -0.43
C ARG A 13 -3.87 -13.30 -1.32
N LYS A 14 -4.69 -14.35 -1.39
CA LYS A 14 -4.46 -15.48 -2.30
C LYS A 14 -4.44 -15.04 -3.77
N LYS A 15 -5.27 -14.05 -4.13
CA LYS A 15 -5.40 -13.56 -5.52
C LYS A 15 -4.35 -12.52 -5.90
N HIS A 16 -3.96 -11.66 -4.97
CA HIS A 16 -3.16 -10.45 -5.25
C HIS A 16 -1.79 -10.41 -4.54
N GLY A 17 -1.50 -11.35 -3.65
CA GLY A 17 -0.28 -11.39 -2.83
C GLY A 17 -0.50 -10.79 -1.44
N GLU A 18 0.59 -10.60 -0.69
CA GLU A 18 0.50 -10.21 0.73
C GLU A 18 1.01 -8.79 1.03
N LEU A 19 1.43 -8.05 -0.01
CA LEU A 19 1.98 -6.71 0.19
C LEU A 19 0.90 -5.77 0.75
N ALA A 20 1.10 -5.30 1.96
CA ALA A 20 0.15 -4.44 2.68
C ALA A 20 0.71 -3.05 3.02
N ALA A 21 1.91 -2.71 2.53
CA ALA A 21 2.53 -1.40 2.73
C ALA A 21 3.50 -1.05 1.58
N VAL A 22 3.48 0.23 1.18
CA VAL A 22 4.39 0.88 0.22
C VAL A 22 4.66 2.29 0.73
N ALA A 23 5.76 2.94 0.34
CA ALA A 23 5.98 4.35 0.74
C ALA A 23 4.84 5.25 0.23
N PRO A 24 4.41 6.25 1.02
CA PRO A 24 4.97 6.71 2.30
C PRO A 24 4.39 6.01 3.55
N LEU A 25 3.60 4.94 3.39
CA LEU A 25 2.95 4.26 4.51
C LEU A 25 3.98 3.63 5.49
N PRO A 26 3.70 3.64 6.80
CA PRO A 26 4.51 2.94 7.78
C PRO A 26 4.44 1.42 7.59
N ARG A 27 5.37 0.69 8.22
CA ARG A 27 5.40 -0.78 8.12
C ARG A 27 4.10 -1.40 8.62
N ALA A 28 3.55 -2.35 7.87
CA ALA A 28 2.26 -2.98 8.17
C ALA A 28 2.15 -3.62 9.58
N HIS A 29 3.26 -4.02 10.20
CA HIS A 29 3.23 -4.61 11.56
C HIS A 29 2.72 -3.65 12.66
N PHE A 30 2.75 -2.33 12.42
CA PHE A 30 2.29 -1.35 13.40
C PHE A 30 0.76 -1.39 13.59
N THR A 31 0.00 -1.46 12.50
CA THR A 31 -1.47 -1.37 12.54
C THR A 31 -2.19 -2.56 11.92
N LYS A 32 -1.46 -3.52 11.34
CA LYS A 32 -1.98 -4.74 10.70
C LYS A 32 -3.16 -4.43 9.75
N PRO A 33 -2.97 -3.57 8.74
CA PRO A 33 -4.05 -3.09 7.90
C PRO A 33 -4.69 -4.22 7.10
N ASN A 34 -6.00 -4.12 6.87
CA ASN A 34 -6.79 -5.13 6.19
C ASN A 34 -6.88 -4.86 4.68
N ILE A 35 -5.74 -4.76 4.02
CA ILE A 35 -5.62 -4.43 2.59
C ILE A 35 -4.56 -5.29 1.90
N VAL A 36 -4.63 -5.36 0.58
CA VAL A 36 -3.57 -5.88 -0.30
C VAL A 36 -3.33 -4.88 -1.41
N ILE A 37 -2.05 -4.60 -1.68
CA ILE A 37 -1.60 -3.62 -2.66
C ILE A 37 -0.85 -4.38 -3.75
N LYS A 38 -1.36 -4.30 -4.98
CA LYS A 38 -0.59 -4.68 -6.17
C LYS A 38 0.25 -3.48 -6.60
N PRO A 39 1.59 -3.49 -6.42
CA PRO A 39 2.41 -2.34 -6.76
C PRO A 39 2.42 -2.12 -8.28
N ASN A 40 2.44 -0.85 -8.68
CA ASN A 40 2.73 -0.45 -10.05
C ASN A 40 4.25 -0.23 -10.23
N ALA A 41 4.69 0.02 -11.47
CA ALA A 41 6.12 0.20 -11.79
C ALA A 41 6.80 1.37 -11.04
N ASN A 42 6.04 2.34 -10.55
CA ASN A 42 6.54 3.52 -9.85
C ASN A 42 6.41 3.40 -8.32
N SER A 43 5.85 2.30 -7.81
CA SER A 43 5.67 2.08 -6.38
C SER A 43 7.04 1.91 -5.71
N ARG A 44 7.19 2.52 -4.53
CA ARG A 44 8.42 2.46 -3.75
C ARG A 44 8.21 1.64 -2.47
N PRO A 45 9.24 0.90 -2.00
CA PRO A 45 9.13 0.14 -0.75
C PRO A 45 8.94 1.09 0.45
N THR A 46 8.29 0.62 1.51
CA THR A 46 8.20 1.36 2.77
C THR A 46 9.59 1.81 3.25
N GLY A 47 9.69 3.07 3.69
CA GLY A 47 10.94 3.67 4.13
C GLY A 47 11.72 4.39 3.03
N ASP A 48 11.29 4.31 1.77
CA ASP A 48 11.83 5.15 0.70
C ASP A 48 11.53 6.63 0.97
N THR A 49 12.58 7.46 0.98
CA THR A 49 12.53 8.91 1.28
C THR A 49 12.79 9.77 0.04
N THR A 50 12.72 9.21 -1.17
CA THR A 50 12.94 9.95 -2.42
C THR A 50 11.76 10.83 -2.83
N GLY A 51 10.61 10.67 -2.18
CA GLY A 51 9.46 11.55 -2.32
C GLY A 51 9.67 12.91 -1.65
N TYR A 52 8.80 13.87 -1.96
CA TYR A 52 8.81 15.21 -1.35
C TYR A 52 7.38 15.66 -1.01
N LEU A 53 7.26 16.56 -0.03
CA LEU A 53 5.97 17.15 0.33
C LEU A 53 5.54 18.15 -0.75
N ALA A 54 4.63 17.73 -1.62
CA ALA A 54 4.14 18.58 -2.70
C ALA A 54 3.10 19.61 -2.22
N ASN A 55 2.42 19.36 -1.10
CA ASN A 55 1.42 20.26 -0.54
C ASN A 55 1.68 20.55 0.95
N PRO A 56 2.47 21.60 1.27
CA PRO A 56 2.80 21.96 2.65
C PRO A 56 1.62 22.39 3.53
N LYS A 57 0.41 22.58 2.98
CA LYS A 57 -0.77 22.99 3.74
C LYS A 57 -1.62 21.81 4.23
N GLU A 58 -1.34 20.60 3.78
CA GLU A 58 -2.10 19.38 4.11
C GLU A 58 -1.44 18.53 5.22
N VAL A 59 -0.45 19.10 5.91
CA VAL A 59 0.23 18.47 7.05
C VAL A 59 -0.22 19.04 8.39
#